data_AF-A0AAV6ZHW3-F1
#
_entry.id   AF-A0AAV6ZHW3-F1
#
_cell.length_a   1.000
_cell.length_b   1.000
_cell.length_c   1.000
_cell.angle_alpha   90.00
_cell.angle_beta   90.00
_cell.angle_gamma   90.00
#
_symmetry.space_group_name_H-M   'P 1'
#
loop_
_entity.id
_entity.type
_entity.pdbx_description
1 polymer ?
#
loop_
_entity_poly.entity_id
_entity_poly.type
_entity_poly.pdbx_seq_one_letter_code
_entity_poly.pdbx_strand_id
1 'polypeptide(L)'
;MFQRIPVLAVGSVSVFLFLVILRLINEVSFLKLLSCFGQTNAQCAPAPVTWRHRSLTYHDGYINIKTHEPLQLDCGLCAIVSNSGQMIGRRAGRHIDRSSCVWRMNNAPTKGYTEDVGSRTSIRVVSHTSVPLLLKDPDYFFRESNRTIYVIWGPFRNMRQDGKGIVYNMLRRTVENYNSANVYITTETRMNYCDSVFKKETGRDRWR
;
A
#
# COMPACT_ATOMS: atom_id res chain seq x y z
N MET A 1 -21.45 -36.39 -60.58
CA MET A 1 -20.94 -37.33 -59.56
C MET A 1 -20.53 -36.49 -58.35
N PHE A 2 -21.42 -36.32 -57.37
CA PHE A 2 -21.17 -35.49 -56.18
C PHE A 2 -20.31 -36.27 -55.18
N GLN A 3 -19.09 -35.80 -54.93
CA GLN A 3 -18.19 -36.35 -53.90
C GLN A 3 -18.79 -36.11 -52.52
N ARG A 4 -19.17 -37.20 -51.83
CA ARG A 4 -19.57 -37.16 -50.42
C ARG A 4 -18.32 -36.95 -49.56
N ILE A 5 -18.17 -35.77 -48.98
CA ILE A 5 -17.15 -35.49 -47.97
C ILE A 5 -17.54 -36.29 -46.71
N PRO A 6 -16.62 -37.07 -46.10
CA PRO A 6 -16.94 -37.85 -44.91
C PRO A 6 -17.22 -36.94 -43.71
N VAL A 7 -18.39 -37.14 -43.10
CA VAL A 7 -18.96 -36.41 -41.95
C VAL A 7 -17.99 -36.34 -40.74
N LEU A 8 -17.03 -37.25 -40.66
CA LEU A 8 -16.00 -37.29 -39.61
C LEU A 8 -15.03 -36.09 -39.65
N ALA A 9 -14.70 -35.56 -40.83
CA ALA A 9 -13.75 -34.44 -40.94
C ALA A 9 -14.37 -33.11 -40.44
N VAL A 10 -15.66 -32.90 -40.69
CA VAL A 10 -16.39 -31.68 -40.29
C VAL A 10 -16.59 -31.62 -38.77
N GLY A 11 -16.78 -32.78 -38.13
CA GLY A 11 -16.90 -32.88 -36.67
C GLY A 11 -15.63 -32.46 -35.93
N SER A 12 -14.45 -32.84 -36.45
CA SER A 12 -13.17 -32.55 -35.80
C SER A 12 -12.81 -31.06 -35.79
N VAL A 13 -13.07 -30.34 -36.89
CA VAL A 13 -12.80 -28.90 -37.01
C VAL A 13 -13.75 -28.10 -36.10
N SER A 14 -15.00 -28.53 -36.00
CA SER A 14 -16.02 -27.87 -35.17
C SER A 14 -15.70 -27.99 -33.67
N VAL A 15 -15.22 -29.17 -33.23
CA VAL A 15 -14.80 -29.39 -31.85
C VAL A 15 -13.52 -28.62 -31.53
N PHE A 16 -12.56 -28.55 -32.45
CA PHE A 16 -11.33 -27.78 -32.25
C PHE A 16 -11.60 -26.27 -32.15
N LEU A 17 -12.47 -25.75 -33.03
CA LEU A 17 -12.89 -24.35 -32.99
C LEU A 17 -13.63 -24.02 -31.68
N PHE A 18 -14.49 -24.93 -31.22
CA PHE A 18 -15.18 -24.80 -29.93
C PHE A 18 -14.22 -24.80 -28.75
N LEU A 19 -13.22 -25.68 -28.72
CA LEU A 19 -12.21 -25.73 -27.66
C LEU A 19 -11.29 -24.50 -27.69
N VAL A 20 -10.96 -23.96 -28.87
CA VAL A 20 -10.19 -22.71 -29.02
C VAL A 20 -11.01 -21.52 -28.55
N ILE A 21 -12.31 -21.45 -28.88
CA ILE A 21 -13.23 -20.43 -28.37
C ILE A 21 -13.32 -20.52 -26.83
N LEU A 22 -13.46 -21.72 -26.25
CA LEU A 22 -13.46 -21.93 -24.80
C LEU A 22 -12.13 -21.53 -24.14
N ARG A 23 -11.00 -21.68 -24.82
CA ARG A 23 -9.67 -21.25 -24.34
C ARG A 23 -9.44 -19.74 -24.45
N LEU A 24 -10.04 -19.08 -25.44
CA LEU A 24 -9.92 -17.63 -25.68
C LEU A 24 -10.86 -16.81 -24.79
N ILE A 25 -11.97 -17.41 -24.34
CA ILE A 25 -12.83 -16.82 -23.32
C ILE A 25 -12.12 -17.02 -21.98
N ASN A 26 -11.51 -15.96 -21.45
CA ASN A 26 -10.95 -15.93 -20.09
C ASN A 26 -11.98 -16.52 -19.10
N GLU A 27 -11.58 -17.35 -18.14
CA GLU A 27 -12.45 -18.08 -17.18
C GLU A 27 -13.58 -17.19 -16.61
N VAL A 28 -13.29 -15.91 -16.40
CA VAL A 28 -14.21 -14.87 -15.90
C VAL A 28 -15.37 -14.54 -16.87
N SER A 29 -15.14 -14.62 -18.18
CA SER A 29 -16.14 -14.32 -19.23
C SER A 29 -17.07 -15.51 -19.48
N PHE A 30 -16.59 -16.75 -19.32
CA PHE A 30 -17.41 -17.97 -19.49
C PHE A 30 -18.43 -18.11 -18.36
N LEU A 31 -18.01 -17.84 -17.12
CA LEU A 31 -18.88 -17.82 -15.95
C LEU A 31 -19.98 -16.75 -16.02
N LYS A 32 -19.71 -15.59 -16.64
CA LYS A 32 -20.71 -14.52 -16.87
C LYS A 32 -21.75 -14.90 -17.93
N LEU A 33 -21.36 -15.65 -18.96
CA LEU A 33 -22.26 -16.09 -20.03
C LEU A 33 -23.23 -17.18 -19.56
N LEU A 34 -22.79 -18.07 -18.67
CA LEU A 34 -23.63 -19.12 -18.07
C LEU A 34 -24.72 -18.56 -17.16
N SER A 35 -24.48 -17.42 -16.49
CA SER A 35 -25.45 -16.80 -15.57
C SER A 35 -26.67 -16.15 -16.25
N CYS A 36 -26.82 -16.22 -17.58
CA CYS A 36 -27.97 -15.62 -18.29
C CYS A 36 -28.60 -16.50 -19.37
N PHE A 37 -28.12 -17.71 -19.62
CA PHE A 37 -28.74 -18.60 -20.62
C PHE A 37 -29.89 -19.41 -19.99
N GLY A 38 -31.13 -18.98 -20.23
CA GLY A 38 -32.32 -19.81 -20.01
C GLY A 38 -33.44 -19.27 -19.11
N GLN A 39 -33.48 -17.97 -18.78
CA GLN A 39 -34.58 -17.42 -17.97
C GLN A 39 -35.23 -16.18 -18.60
N THR A 40 -36.50 -16.32 -18.96
CA THR A 40 -37.41 -15.25 -19.34
C THR A 40 -38.01 -14.61 -18.08
N ASN A 41 -37.36 -13.58 -17.55
CA ASN A 41 -37.96 -12.36 -16.98
C ASN A 41 -36.95 -11.66 -16.05
N ALA A 42 -37.02 -10.33 -16.10
CA ALA A 42 -36.18 -9.35 -15.41
C ALA A 42 -35.78 -9.72 -13.98
N GLN A 43 -34.56 -10.26 -13.81
CA GLN A 43 -33.77 -10.22 -12.57
C GLN A 43 -32.32 -10.66 -12.87
N CYS A 44 -31.59 -9.84 -13.64
CA CYS A 44 -30.13 -9.87 -13.55
C CYS A 44 -29.74 -9.19 -12.23
N ALA A 45 -29.74 -9.95 -11.13
CA ALA A 45 -29.07 -9.49 -9.93
C ALA A 45 -27.56 -9.47 -10.21
N PRO A 46 -26.84 -8.36 -10.00
CA PRO A 46 -25.39 -8.41 -10.02
C PRO A 46 -24.96 -9.42 -8.97
N ALA A 47 -24.24 -10.47 -9.37
CA ALA A 47 -23.61 -11.40 -8.44
C ALA A 47 -22.93 -10.57 -7.34
N PRO A 48 -23.08 -10.93 -6.06
CA PRO A 48 -22.36 -10.24 -5.01
C PRO A 48 -20.90 -10.29 -5.40
N VAL A 49 -20.29 -9.12 -5.62
CA VAL A 49 -18.86 -9.01 -5.84
C VAL A 49 -18.25 -9.62 -4.60
N THR A 50 -17.83 -10.89 -4.71
CA THR A 50 -16.93 -11.48 -3.74
C THR A 50 -15.70 -10.61 -3.86
N TRP A 51 -15.55 -9.69 -2.92
CA TRP A 51 -14.26 -9.11 -2.64
C TRP A 51 -13.35 -10.31 -2.41
N ARG A 52 -12.59 -10.72 -3.45
CA ARG A 52 -11.49 -11.64 -3.27
C ARG A 52 -10.74 -11.05 -2.09
N HIS A 53 -10.70 -11.76 -0.96
CA HIS A 53 -9.87 -11.37 0.17
C HIS A 53 -8.50 -11.08 -0.43
N ARG A 54 -8.14 -9.80 -0.45
CA ARG A 54 -6.90 -9.37 -1.07
C ARG A 54 -5.79 -10.05 -0.28
N SER A 55 -4.92 -10.77 -0.97
CA SER A 55 -3.80 -11.43 -0.30
C SER A 55 -3.03 -10.37 0.50
N LEU A 56 -2.81 -10.66 1.79
CA LEU A 56 -2.07 -9.78 2.69
C LEU A 56 -0.71 -9.49 2.05
N THR A 57 -0.45 -8.21 1.76
CA THR A 57 0.81 -7.80 1.16
C THR A 57 1.80 -7.53 2.28
N TYR A 58 2.83 -8.36 2.36
CA TYR A 58 3.95 -8.20 3.29
C TYR A 58 5.03 -7.35 2.62
N HIS A 59 5.59 -6.43 3.40
CA HIS A 59 6.63 -5.50 2.95
C HIS A 59 7.90 -5.69 3.79
N ASP A 60 8.69 -6.70 3.44
CA ASP A 60 9.91 -7.13 4.16
C ASP A 60 11.03 -6.07 4.23
N GLY A 61 10.87 -4.97 3.48
CA GLY A 61 11.76 -3.82 3.58
C GLY A 61 11.56 -2.96 4.83
N TYR A 62 10.54 -3.24 5.62
CA TYR A 62 10.18 -2.46 6.81
C TYR A 62 9.87 -3.40 7.97
N ILE A 63 10.60 -3.27 9.07
CA ILE A 63 10.55 -4.18 10.21
C ILE A 63 10.10 -3.44 11.45
N ASN A 64 9.14 -4.00 12.17
CA ASN A 64 8.66 -3.44 13.44
C ASN A 64 9.75 -3.51 14.51
N ILE A 65 9.99 -2.44 15.25
CA ILE A 65 11.04 -2.40 16.29
C ILE A 65 10.76 -3.37 17.44
N LYS A 66 9.48 -3.58 17.80
CA LYS A 66 9.08 -4.41 18.95
C LYS A 66 8.87 -5.86 18.57
N THR A 67 8.20 -6.13 17.46
CA THR A 67 7.84 -7.51 17.07
C THR A 67 8.81 -8.15 16.09
N HIS A 68 9.67 -7.36 15.44
CA HIS A 68 10.53 -7.81 14.34
C HIS A 68 9.79 -8.37 13.12
N GLU A 69 8.47 -8.19 13.06
CA GLU A 69 7.64 -8.63 11.93
C GLU A 69 7.68 -7.62 10.78
N PRO A 70 7.56 -8.10 9.53
CA PRO A 70 7.47 -7.23 8.36
C PRO A 70 6.16 -6.43 8.36
N LEU A 71 6.22 -5.23 7.77
CA LEU A 71 5.06 -4.38 7.63
C LEU A 71 4.00 -5.03 6.74
N GLN A 72 2.79 -5.12 7.28
CA GLN A 72 1.62 -5.57 6.53
C GLN A 72 0.71 -4.36 6.26
N LEU A 73 0.37 -4.14 5.00
CA LEU A 73 -0.54 -3.07 4.59
C LEU A 73 -1.55 -3.59 3.58
N ASP A 74 -2.82 -3.27 3.82
CA ASP A 74 -3.88 -3.39 2.82
C ASP A 74 -4.55 -2.03 2.64
N CYS A 75 -4.22 -1.36 1.54
CA CYS A 75 -4.75 -0.05 1.19
C CYS A 75 -5.42 -0.10 -0.19
N GLY A 76 -6.70 0.25 -0.26
CA GLY A 76 -7.43 0.43 -1.50
C GLY A 76 -7.07 1.78 -2.16
N LEU A 77 -7.83 2.82 -1.81
CA LEU A 77 -7.54 4.18 -2.26
C LEU A 77 -6.59 4.88 -1.28
N CYS A 78 -5.51 5.47 -1.81
CA CYS A 78 -4.50 6.16 -1.01
C CYS A 78 -4.47 7.66 -1.30
N ALA A 79 -4.37 8.47 -0.25
CA ALA A 79 -3.99 9.88 -0.33
C ALA A 79 -2.57 10.05 0.23
N ILE A 80 -1.69 10.70 -0.54
CA ILE A 80 -0.35 11.09 -0.09
C ILE A 80 -0.36 12.60 0.09
N VAL A 81 -0.14 13.06 1.32
CA VAL A 81 -0.28 14.47 1.69
C VAL A 81 1.09 15.10 1.88
N SER A 82 1.44 16.06 1.01
CA SER A 82 2.65 16.86 1.12
C SER A 82 2.64 17.79 2.34
N ASN A 83 3.83 18.12 2.84
CA ASN A 83 4.02 19.11 3.91
C ASN A 83 4.11 20.55 3.36
N SER A 84 3.75 20.77 2.09
CA SER A 84 3.81 22.09 1.44
C SER A 84 2.81 23.06 2.05
N GLY A 85 3.25 24.30 2.29
CA GLY A 85 2.37 25.41 2.69
C GLY A 85 1.29 25.74 1.65
N GLN A 86 1.43 25.28 0.40
CA GLN A 86 0.40 25.45 -0.64
C GLN A 86 -0.90 24.68 -0.35
N MET A 87 -0.90 23.79 0.64
CA MET A 87 -2.10 23.10 1.11
C MET A 87 -3.04 24.03 1.89
N ILE A 88 -2.54 25.13 2.45
CA ILE A 88 -3.36 26.07 3.23
C ILE A 88 -4.41 26.73 2.34
N GLY A 89 -5.66 26.75 2.80
CA GLY A 89 -6.82 27.27 2.08
C GLY A 89 -7.33 26.39 0.94
N ARG A 90 -6.76 25.19 0.72
CA ARG A 90 -7.23 24.26 -0.33
C ARG A 90 -8.50 23.52 0.05
N ARG A 91 -8.84 23.47 1.33
CA ARG A 91 -10.04 22.79 1.86
C ARG A 91 -10.17 21.33 1.39
N ALA A 92 -9.04 20.67 1.15
CA ALA A 92 -8.99 19.32 0.60
C ALA A 92 -9.22 18.23 1.66
N GLY A 93 -9.36 18.58 2.94
CA GLY A 93 -9.35 17.63 4.05
C GLY A 93 -10.43 16.55 3.96
N ARG A 94 -11.65 16.93 3.55
CA ARG A 94 -12.75 15.96 3.35
C ARG A 94 -12.46 14.99 2.21
N HIS A 95 -11.80 15.44 1.15
CA HIS A 95 -11.44 14.56 0.03
C HIS A 95 -10.31 13.60 0.43
N ILE A 96 -9.30 14.09 1.15
CA ILE A 96 -8.20 13.28 1.69
C ILE A 96 -8.75 12.18 2.61
N ASP A 97 -9.61 12.55 3.56
CA ASP A 97 -10.14 11.63 4.59
C ASP A 97 -11.11 10.58 4.03
N ARG A 98 -11.53 10.65 2.76
CA ARG A 98 -12.28 9.58 2.07
C ARG A 98 -11.40 8.39 1.65
N SER A 99 -10.08 8.57 1.64
CA SER A 99 -9.15 7.51 1.26
C SER A 99 -9.14 6.38 2.30
N SER A 100 -8.89 5.14 1.83
CA SER A 100 -8.68 3.99 2.72
C SER A 100 -7.44 4.22 3.58
N CYS A 101 -6.36 4.70 2.97
CA CYS A 101 -5.10 5.03 3.65
C CYS A 101 -4.68 6.47 3.38
N VAL A 102 -4.25 7.16 4.45
CA VAL A 102 -3.67 8.51 4.35
C VAL A 102 -2.20 8.46 4.76
N TRP A 103 -1.33 8.81 3.83
CA TRP A 103 0.12 8.86 4.00
C TRP A 103 0.56 10.30 4.27
N ARG A 104 1.34 10.48 5.34
CA ARG A 104 1.93 11.78 5.70
C ARG A 104 3.43 11.67 5.91
N MET A 105 4.10 12.81 5.93
CA MET A 105 5.56 12.86 6.07
C MET A 105 5.99 13.59 7.34
N ASN A 106 7.02 13.05 7.98
CA ASN A 106 7.74 13.69 9.08
C ASN A 106 6.80 14.19 10.21
N ASN A 107 7.02 15.40 10.72
CA ASN A 107 6.31 15.98 11.86
C ASN A 107 5.13 16.90 11.46
N ALA A 108 4.63 16.85 10.22
CA ALA A 108 3.53 17.73 9.81
C ALA A 108 2.27 17.46 10.64
N PRO A 109 1.71 18.46 11.33
CA PRO A 109 0.53 18.29 12.16
C PRO A 109 -0.75 18.25 11.31
N THR A 110 -1.80 17.66 11.88
CA THR A 110 -3.17 17.78 11.37
C THR A 110 -4.00 18.76 12.19
N LYS A 111 -3.76 18.84 13.51
CA LYS A 111 -4.42 19.79 14.40
C LYS A 111 -4.17 21.22 13.92
N GLY A 112 -5.23 22.01 13.84
CA GLY A 112 -5.20 23.37 13.30
C GLY A 112 -5.28 23.49 11.78
N TYR A 113 -5.20 22.37 11.03
CA TYR A 113 -5.19 22.35 9.57
C TYR A 113 -6.18 21.34 8.96
N THR A 114 -7.10 20.78 9.76
CA THR A 114 -7.95 19.65 9.35
C THR A 114 -8.85 19.96 8.16
N GLU A 115 -9.30 21.20 7.98
CA GLU A 115 -10.08 21.63 6.81
C GLU A 115 -9.29 21.44 5.51
N ASP A 116 -8.00 21.76 5.54
CA ASP A 116 -7.12 21.75 4.38
C ASP A 116 -6.50 20.38 4.11
N VAL A 117 -6.01 19.73 5.17
CA VAL A 117 -5.19 18.51 5.03
C VAL A 117 -5.84 17.27 5.59
N GLY A 118 -7.03 17.37 6.18
CA GLY A 118 -7.73 16.24 6.78
C GLY A 118 -7.24 15.91 8.18
N SER A 119 -7.97 15.03 8.86
CA SER A 119 -7.72 14.65 10.25
C SER A 119 -7.01 13.30 10.37
N ARG A 120 -7.15 12.43 9.36
CA ARG A 120 -6.68 11.04 9.42
C ARG A 120 -5.21 10.93 9.03
N THR A 121 -4.53 9.97 9.65
CA THR A 121 -3.20 9.48 9.24
C THR A 121 -3.20 7.96 9.44
N SER A 122 -2.89 7.22 8.38
CA SER A 122 -2.74 5.76 8.44
C SER A 122 -1.26 5.41 8.55
N ILE A 123 -0.45 5.98 7.66
CA ILE A 123 1.01 5.77 7.61
C ILE A 123 1.71 7.13 7.67
N ARG A 124 2.77 7.21 8.45
CA ARG A 124 3.63 8.39 8.54
C ARG A 124 5.07 7.99 8.26
N VAL A 125 5.60 8.44 7.13
CA VAL A 125 6.97 8.20 6.72
C VAL A 125 7.87 9.30 7.26
N VAL A 126 8.87 8.96 8.05
CA VAL A 126 9.65 9.92 8.85
C VAL A 126 11.13 9.75 8.59
N SER A 127 11.81 10.83 8.21
CA SER A 127 13.27 10.86 8.20
C SER A 127 13.82 10.79 9.61
N HIS A 128 14.94 10.10 9.78
CA HIS A 128 15.72 10.09 11.03
C HIS A 128 15.98 11.50 11.59
N THR A 129 16.18 12.50 10.74
CA THR A 129 16.37 13.90 11.15
C THR A 129 15.12 14.54 11.76
N SER A 130 13.93 14.04 11.42
CA SER A 130 12.66 14.52 11.97
C SER A 130 12.23 13.77 13.24
N VAL A 131 12.86 12.64 13.60
CA VAL A 131 12.53 11.90 14.82
C VAL A 131 12.62 12.78 16.07
N PRO A 132 13.68 13.58 16.30
CA PRO A 132 13.72 14.48 17.47
C PRO A 132 12.55 15.48 17.51
N LEU A 133 12.00 15.86 16.36
CA LEU A 133 10.85 16.77 16.30
C LEU A 133 9.54 16.07 16.68
N LEU A 134 9.38 14.79 16.34
CA LEU A 134 8.24 13.98 16.81
C LEU A 134 8.30 13.84 18.34
N LEU A 135 9.49 13.62 18.89
CA LEU A 135 9.70 13.43 20.32
C LEU A 135 9.55 14.70 21.16
N LYS A 136 9.34 15.87 20.55
CA LYS A 136 8.93 17.08 21.28
C LYS A 136 7.48 16.99 21.78
N ASP A 137 6.63 16.24 21.08
CA ASP A 137 5.23 16.02 21.48
C ASP A 137 4.86 14.54 21.28
N PRO A 138 5.43 13.64 22.10
CA PRO A 138 5.25 12.20 21.93
C PRO A 138 3.81 11.76 22.24
N ASP A 139 3.05 12.53 23.03
CA ASP A 139 1.66 12.21 23.33
C ASP A 139 0.77 12.41 22.11
N TYR A 140 0.94 13.50 21.35
CA TYR A 140 0.22 13.67 20.08
C TYR A 140 0.52 12.55 19.07
N PHE A 141 1.81 12.20 18.90
CA PHE A 141 2.21 11.23 17.89
C PHE A 141 1.98 9.77 18.31
N PHE A 142 2.23 9.38 19.56
CA PHE A 142 2.24 7.97 19.95
C PHE A 142 1.10 7.56 20.89
N ARG A 143 0.46 8.52 21.59
CA ARG A 143 -0.71 8.24 22.44
C ARG A 143 -2.02 8.55 21.73
N GLU A 144 -2.20 9.79 21.29
CA GLU A 144 -3.44 10.19 20.60
C GLU A 144 -3.55 9.52 19.22
N SER A 145 -2.43 9.46 18.49
CA SER A 145 -2.37 8.84 17.16
C SER A 145 -1.97 7.35 17.22
N ASN A 146 -2.45 6.60 18.22
CA ASN A 146 -2.03 5.21 18.50
C ASN A 146 -2.28 4.20 17.35
N ARG A 147 -3.15 4.52 16.38
CA ARG A 147 -3.40 3.70 15.18
C ARG A 147 -2.45 4.01 14.02
N THR A 148 -1.63 5.06 14.13
CA THR A 148 -0.72 5.45 13.04
C THR A 148 0.48 4.51 12.99
N ILE A 149 0.78 4.04 11.78
CA ILE A 149 2.00 3.29 11.49
C ILE A 149 3.11 4.29 11.15
N TYR A 150 4.19 4.28 11.91
CA TYR A 150 5.37 5.09 11.67
C TYR A 150 6.41 4.28 10.92
N VAL A 151 6.86 4.76 9.75
CA VAL A 151 7.94 4.15 8.98
C VAL A 151 9.13 5.10 9.00
N ILE A 152 10.18 4.74 9.75
CA ILE A 152 11.36 5.56 9.92
C ILE A 152 12.45 5.13 8.93
N TRP A 153 13.05 6.10 8.25
CA TRP A 153 14.17 5.87 7.32
C TRP A 153 15.35 6.79 7.66
N GLY A 154 16.57 6.32 7.40
CA GLY A 154 17.77 7.10 7.68
C GLY A 154 19.06 6.38 7.30
N PRO A 155 20.21 7.07 7.37
CA PRO A 155 21.52 6.46 7.16
C PRO A 155 21.78 5.37 8.19
N PHE A 156 22.49 4.33 7.75
CA PHE A 156 22.90 3.21 8.60
C PHE A 156 23.51 3.68 9.93
N ARG A 157 24.41 4.68 9.90
CA ARG A 157 25.09 5.23 11.08
C ARG A 157 24.13 5.65 12.21
N ASN A 158 22.98 6.24 11.88
CA ASN A 158 22.00 6.70 12.87
C ASN A 158 20.98 5.63 13.25
N MET A 159 20.81 4.61 12.41
CA MET A 159 19.81 3.55 12.55
C MET A 159 20.40 2.21 13.01
N ARG A 160 21.68 2.16 13.40
CA ARG A 160 22.34 0.93 13.90
C ARG A 160 21.61 0.36 15.11
N GLN A 161 21.44 -0.96 15.12
CA GLN A 161 20.76 -1.67 16.20
C GLN A 161 21.71 -2.18 17.29
N ASP A 162 23.02 -2.04 17.10
CA ASP A 162 24.08 -2.47 18.03
C ASP A 162 24.31 -1.50 19.20
N GLY A 163 23.32 -0.64 19.50
CA GLY A 163 23.42 0.38 20.54
C GLY A 163 24.16 1.66 20.12
N LYS A 164 24.77 1.73 18.92
CA LYS A 164 25.44 2.95 18.43
C LYS A 164 24.55 3.85 17.56
N GLY A 165 23.37 3.37 17.16
CA GLY A 165 22.42 4.14 16.36
C GLY A 165 21.62 5.11 17.22
N ILE A 166 22.03 6.39 17.23
CA ILE A 166 21.41 7.41 18.08
C ILE A 166 19.89 7.47 17.88
N VAL A 167 19.42 7.46 16.63
CA VAL A 167 17.99 7.57 16.32
C VAL A 167 17.27 6.25 16.61
N TYR A 168 17.88 5.11 16.27
CA TYR A 168 17.32 3.81 16.65
C TYR A 168 17.11 3.68 18.16
N ASN A 169 18.09 4.08 18.96
CA ASN A 169 18.00 4.04 20.41
C ASN A 169 16.89 4.96 20.96
N MET A 170 16.69 6.14 20.36
CA MET A 170 15.57 7.01 20.71
C MET A 170 14.23 6.31 20.46
N LEU A 171 14.05 5.74 19.27
CA LEU A 171 12.83 5.03 18.90
C LEU A 171 12.57 3.81 19.79
N ARG A 172 13.62 3.05 20.13
CA ARG A 172 13.53 1.90 21.03
C ARG A 172 12.96 2.31 22.39
N ARG A 173 13.50 3.38 22.99
CA ARG A 173 12.98 3.95 24.25
C ARG A 173 11.53 4.44 24.10
N THR A 174 11.17 5.01 22.95
CA THR A 174 9.80 5.45 22.68
C THR A 174 8.83 4.28 22.65
N VAL A 175 9.14 3.18 21.95
CA VAL A 175 8.23 2.02 21.88
C VAL A 175 8.14 1.26 23.21
N GLU A 176 9.17 1.34 24.05
CA GLU A 176 9.15 0.84 25.43
C GLU A 176 8.14 1.65 26.30
N ASN A 177 8.09 2.97 26.13
CA ASN A 177 7.20 3.86 26.89
C ASN A 177 5.78 3.94 26.32
N TYR A 178 5.61 3.74 25.02
CA TYR A 178 4.33 3.81 24.32
C TYR A 178 4.00 2.46 23.69
N ASN A 179 3.46 1.55 24.51
CA ASN A 179 3.25 0.15 24.13
C ASN A 179 2.36 -0.08 22.90
N SER A 180 1.47 0.86 22.57
CA SER A 180 0.61 0.83 21.38
C SER A 180 1.25 1.43 20.13
N ALA A 181 2.48 1.97 20.23
CA ALA A 181 3.14 2.63 19.10
C ALA A 181 3.57 1.60 18.04
N ASN A 182 3.10 1.81 16.80
CA ASN A 182 3.45 0.98 15.65
C ASN A 182 4.62 1.60 14.89
N VAL A 183 5.85 1.33 15.33
CA VAL A 183 7.06 1.92 14.74
C VAL A 183 7.85 0.86 13.97
N TYR A 184 8.05 1.14 12.69
CA TYR A 184 8.82 0.35 11.74
C TYR A 184 10.06 1.12 11.32
N ILE A 185 11.13 0.38 11.05
CA ILE A 185 12.36 0.91 10.46
C ILE A 185 12.56 0.33 9.06
N THR A 186 13.11 1.14 8.17
CA THR A 186 13.52 0.68 6.84
C THR A 186 14.80 -0.13 6.96
N THR A 187 14.84 -1.33 6.39
CA THR A 187 16.03 -2.19 6.43
C THR A 187 17.17 -1.60 5.62
N GLU A 188 18.41 -1.98 5.94
CA GLU A 188 19.58 -1.55 5.19
C GLU A 188 19.48 -1.96 3.71
N THR A 189 19.06 -3.21 3.44
CA THR A 189 18.82 -3.69 2.07
C THR A 189 17.81 -2.82 1.33
N ARG A 190 16.70 -2.44 1.97
CA ARG A 190 15.68 -1.57 1.35
C ARG A 190 16.22 -0.15 1.14
N MET A 191 16.99 0.39 2.07
CA MET A 191 17.65 1.69 1.91
C MET A 191 18.63 1.69 0.73
N ASN A 192 19.49 0.68 0.64
CA ASN A 192 20.46 0.51 -0.45
C ASN A 192 19.75 0.36 -1.81
N TYR A 193 18.62 -0.35 -1.85
CA TYR A 193 17.77 -0.40 -3.05
C TYR A 193 17.21 0.98 -3.42
N CYS A 194 16.69 1.73 -2.46
CA CYS A 194 16.20 3.09 -2.71
C CYS A 194 17.32 4.03 -3.19
N ASP A 195 18.55 3.87 -2.68
CA ASP A 195 19.75 4.58 -3.14
C ASP A 195 20.09 4.24 -4.60
N SER A 196 20.04 2.96 -4.97
CA SER A 196 20.36 2.52 -6.33
C SER A 196 19.34 3.03 -7.35
N VAL A 197 18.05 2.99 -7.01
CA VAL A 197 16.98 3.56 -7.84
C VAL A 197 17.18 5.06 -8.01
N PHE A 198 17.40 5.80 -6.91
CA PHE A 198 17.63 7.25 -6.99
C PHE A 198 18.80 7.61 -7.92
N LYS A 199 19.92 6.90 -7.78
CA LYS A 199 21.09 7.12 -8.63
C LYS A 199 20.79 6.83 -10.10
N LYS A 200 20.10 5.73 -10.38
CA LYS A 200 19.72 5.34 -11.74
C LYS A 200 18.84 6.40 -12.41
N GLU A 201 17.87 6.94 -11.69
CA GLU A 201 16.90 7.90 -12.24
C GLU A 201 17.47 9.32 -12.35
N THR A 202 18.36 9.72 -11.45
CA THR A 202 18.84 11.12 -11.37
C THR A 202 20.27 11.34 -11.85
N GLY A 203 21.06 10.27 -11.98
CA GLY A 203 22.50 10.34 -12.22
C GLY A 203 23.31 10.85 -11.02
N ARG A 204 22.68 11.05 -9.85
CA ARG A 204 23.31 11.60 -8.64
C ARG A 204 23.41 10.57 -7.53
N ASP A 205 24.50 10.59 -6.79
CA ASP A 205 24.63 9.83 -5.54
C ASP A 205 23.99 10.65 -4.41
N ARG A 206 23.17 10.04 -3.54
CA ARG A 206 22.55 10.76 -2.41
C ARG A 206 23.58 11.23 -1.37
N TRP A 207 24.77 10.63 -1.38
CA TRP A 207 25.84 10.82 -0.41
C TRP A 207 27.04 11.59 -0.95
N ARG A 208 26.98 12.10 -2.19
CA ARG A 208 28.03 12.91 -2.82
C ARG A 208 27.46 14.23 -3.32
#